data_AF-A0A926DES6-F1
#
_entry.id   AF-A0A926DES6-F1
#
_cell.length_a   1.000
_cell.length_b   1.000
_cell.length_c   1.000
_cell.angle_alpha   90.00
_cell.angle_beta   90.00
_cell.angle_gamma   90.00
#
_symmetry.space_group_name_H-M   'P 1'
#
loop_
_entity.id
_entity.type
_entity.pdbx_description
1 polymer ?
#
loop_
_entity_poly.entity_id
_entity_poly.type
_entity_poly.pdbx_seq_one_letter_code
_entity_poly.pdbx_strand_id
1 'polypeptide(L)'
;MDNYIASESANSNYIKLIFESNSTNGLFLPDRLKLKAKRKYEEHIKTLFKDSLGTGCGIQVSFSGNQEEEKIFKIGENGILSFSYSSKWIKENLDYPTLLNNFIYLFGYTDMQYRSLHVCRESQMSIIEKNIGIKGKKEYPAGIAFRLYQSLAEMQIVGYCIELEKFNIYLEDIIKWFFCNYLKDEFNVKGFNFNKSSRTATYLEKCRNIAAEIDSILKQFKFWCEDGKIDDELLRISTEHMFIKDIPSMIDKKYIYPCGKDYQTITFLLFSDQSIISYIPALPENYNTFNDLLIEHEVYYDMFQEYQIPSINYLIENKLIKLDERRRIISYREKFKILKELHEHNVVCWNYIKQYRDVIVELEKSGTIQFSSSLFSKPEQDYYNYLFNKSEFDNGLDIRNRYSHGTQRVNENQNKQDYYIFLRIMILIVIKINEEFCLKHSEVIE
;
A
#
# COMPACT_ATOMS: atom_id res chain seq x y z
N MET A 1 -13.27 17.20 -29.12
CA MET A 1 -13.52 16.12 -28.13
C MET A 1 -14.96 15.64 -28.13
N ASP A 2 -15.97 16.51 -28.05
CA ASP A 2 -17.38 16.08 -28.10
C ASP A 2 -17.69 15.20 -29.33
N ASN A 3 -17.26 15.60 -30.53
CA ASN A 3 -17.46 14.79 -31.75
C ASN A 3 -16.72 13.45 -31.70
N TYR A 4 -15.55 13.39 -31.05
CA TYR A 4 -14.82 12.14 -30.87
C TYR A 4 -15.56 11.20 -29.93
N ILE A 5 -16.04 11.72 -28.77
CA ILE A 5 -16.86 10.94 -27.85
C ILE A 5 -18.12 10.45 -28.58
N ALA A 6 -18.78 11.29 -29.38
CA ALA A 6 -19.99 10.90 -30.11
C ALA A 6 -19.76 9.82 -31.19
N SER A 7 -18.53 9.62 -31.68
CA SER A 7 -18.21 8.64 -32.73
C SER A 7 -18.34 7.19 -32.25
N GLU A 8 -18.92 6.30 -33.07
CA GLU A 8 -19.03 4.86 -32.76
C GLU A 8 -17.67 4.15 -32.72
N SER A 9 -16.68 4.63 -33.47
CA SER A 9 -15.31 4.06 -33.50
C SER A 9 -14.37 4.63 -32.43
N ALA A 10 -14.91 5.38 -31.47
CA ALA A 10 -14.13 5.98 -30.40
C ALA A 10 -13.49 4.90 -29.51
N ASN A 11 -12.16 4.97 -29.34
CA ASN A 11 -11.43 3.98 -28.57
C ASN A 11 -11.69 4.18 -27.08
N SER A 12 -12.15 3.11 -26.42
CA SER A 12 -12.55 3.14 -25.01
C SER A 12 -11.44 3.58 -24.05
N ASN A 13 -10.16 3.32 -24.36
CA ASN A 13 -9.04 3.77 -23.53
C ASN A 13 -8.91 5.30 -23.52
N TYR A 14 -9.07 5.95 -24.68
CA TYR A 14 -9.05 7.42 -24.75
C TYR A 14 -10.31 8.03 -24.12
N ILE A 15 -11.49 7.42 -24.28
CA ILE A 15 -12.71 7.87 -23.60
C ILE A 15 -12.54 7.81 -22.08
N LYS A 16 -11.93 6.72 -21.58
CA LYS A 16 -11.61 6.55 -20.16
C LYS A 16 -10.73 7.69 -19.64
N LEU A 17 -9.63 7.96 -20.33
CA LEU A 17 -8.74 9.07 -20.01
C LEU A 17 -9.46 10.42 -19.96
N ILE A 18 -10.38 10.69 -20.88
CA ILE A 18 -11.11 11.97 -20.93
C ILE A 18 -11.93 12.21 -19.66
N PHE A 19 -12.61 11.19 -19.11
CA PHE A 19 -13.44 11.39 -17.92
C PHE A 19 -12.68 11.27 -16.61
N GLU A 20 -11.56 10.56 -16.57
CA GLU A 20 -10.71 10.42 -15.38
C GLU A 20 -9.76 11.61 -15.20
N SER A 21 -9.18 12.12 -16.29
CA SER A 21 -8.13 13.17 -16.22
C SER A 21 -8.65 14.47 -15.62
N ASN A 22 -7.81 15.14 -14.83
CA ASN A 22 -8.10 16.50 -14.36
C ASN A 22 -7.88 17.54 -15.47
N SER A 23 -8.59 18.66 -15.39
CA SER A 23 -8.35 19.79 -16.30
C SER A 23 -6.96 20.37 -16.03
N THR A 24 -6.23 20.70 -17.08
CA THR A 24 -4.92 21.36 -16.98
C THR A 24 -4.94 22.68 -17.74
N ASN A 25 -3.97 23.56 -17.48
CA ASN A 25 -3.88 24.87 -18.16
C ASN A 25 -3.82 24.75 -19.70
N GLY A 26 -3.33 23.62 -20.23
CA GLY A 26 -3.26 23.35 -21.67
C GLY A 26 -4.45 22.56 -22.24
N LEU A 27 -5.30 21.99 -21.39
CA LEU A 27 -6.44 21.18 -21.82
C LEU A 27 -7.60 21.29 -20.81
N PHE A 28 -8.59 22.11 -21.16
CA PHE A 28 -9.80 22.26 -20.37
C PHE A 28 -10.78 21.12 -20.65
N LEU A 29 -11.17 20.39 -19.59
CA LEU A 29 -12.12 19.28 -19.65
C LEU A 29 -13.35 19.62 -18.80
N PRO A 30 -14.39 20.25 -19.39
CA PRO A 30 -15.59 20.62 -18.64
C PRO A 30 -16.33 19.39 -18.10
N ASP A 31 -16.94 19.49 -16.92
CA ASP A 31 -17.62 18.37 -16.26
C ASP A 31 -18.71 17.70 -17.11
N ARG A 32 -19.43 18.49 -17.93
CA ARG A 32 -20.42 17.98 -18.88
C ARG A 32 -19.81 17.08 -19.95
N LEU A 33 -18.59 17.40 -20.42
CA LEU A 33 -17.85 16.59 -21.38
C LEU A 33 -17.40 15.27 -20.73
N LYS A 34 -16.85 15.34 -19.51
CA LYS A 34 -16.44 14.15 -18.74
C LYS A 34 -17.62 13.22 -18.48
N LEU A 35 -18.79 13.77 -18.14
CA LEU A 35 -20.00 12.98 -17.93
C LEU A 35 -20.45 12.24 -19.20
N LYS A 36 -20.40 12.90 -20.37
CA LYS A 36 -20.70 12.25 -21.66
C LYS A 36 -19.72 11.12 -21.96
N ALA A 37 -18.41 11.37 -21.78
CA ALA A 37 -17.38 10.35 -21.95
C ALA A 37 -17.61 9.14 -21.03
N LYS A 38 -17.88 9.38 -19.73
CA LYS A 38 -18.17 8.31 -18.77
C LYS A 38 -19.35 7.43 -19.20
N ARG A 39 -20.48 8.04 -19.56
CA ARG A 39 -21.68 7.30 -20.00
C ARG A 39 -21.40 6.43 -21.22
N LYS A 40 -20.68 6.97 -22.21
CA LYS A 40 -20.33 6.23 -23.42
C LYS A 40 -19.34 5.10 -23.15
N TYR A 41 -18.37 5.32 -22.27
CA TYR A 41 -17.48 4.26 -21.82
C TYR A 41 -18.25 3.11 -21.17
N GLU A 42 -19.18 3.41 -20.25
CA GLU A 42 -20.04 2.40 -19.60
C GLU A 42 -20.88 1.61 -20.61
N GLU A 43 -21.37 2.26 -21.68
CA GLU A 43 -22.08 1.63 -22.79
C GLU A 43 -21.17 0.69 -23.60
N HIS A 44 -19.97 1.14 -24.00
CA HIS A 44 -18.99 0.32 -24.72
C HIS A 44 -18.62 -0.94 -23.92
N ILE A 45 -18.34 -0.79 -22.62
CA ILE A 45 -17.97 -1.90 -21.74
C ILE A 45 -19.12 -2.91 -21.62
N LYS A 46 -20.36 -2.45 -21.41
CA LYS A 46 -21.52 -3.35 -21.35
C LYS A 46 -21.69 -4.17 -22.63
N THR A 47 -21.45 -3.57 -23.80
CA THR A 47 -21.55 -4.26 -25.09
C THR A 47 -20.40 -5.24 -25.28
N LEU A 48 -19.16 -4.85 -24.97
CA LEU A 48 -17.97 -5.70 -25.11
C LEU A 48 -18.04 -6.97 -24.27
N PHE A 49 -18.57 -6.88 -23.06
CA PHE A 49 -18.64 -8.02 -22.13
C PHE A 49 -19.98 -8.77 -22.14
N LYS A 50 -20.88 -8.46 -23.08
CA LYS A 50 -22.21 -9.07 -23.15
C LYS A 50 -22.14 -10.58 -23.43
N ASP A 51 -21.19 -11.00 -24.28
CA ASP A 51 -21.09 -12.37 -24.80
C ASP A 51 -19.74 -13.06 -24.45
N SER A 52 -18.87 -12.40 -23.69
CA SER A 52 -17.55 -12.94 -23.35
C SER A 52 -17.57 -13.74 -22.04
N LEU A 53 -17.17 -15.02 -22.11
CA LEU A 53 -16.74 -15.80 -20.95
C LEU A 53 -15.34 -15.30 -20.52
N GLY A 54 -15.30 -14.26 -19.69
CA GLY A 54 -14.05 -13.84 -19.06
C GLY A 54 -13.56 -14.89 -18.06
N THR A 55 -12.25 -15.09 -17.95
CA THR A 55 -11.67 -15.84 -16.83
C THR A 55 -11.65 -14.95 -15.59
N GLY A 56 -12.49 -15.26 -14.60
CA GLY A 56 -12.59 -14.49 -13.36
C GLY A 56 -11.60 -14.99 -12.31
N CYS A 57 -10.83 -14.09 -11.70
CA CYS A 57 -10.17 -14.35 -10.42
C CYS A 57 -11.01 -13.70 -9.32
N GLY A 58 -11.34 -14.47 -8.28
CA GLY A 58 -12.24 -14.05 -7.20
C GLY A 58 -11.63 -14.29 -5.83
N ILE A 59 -12.16 -13.62 -4.82
CA ILE A 59 -11.81 -13.84 -3.42
C ILE A 59 -13.07 -14.24 -2.67
N GLN A 60 -12.91 -15.20 -1.76
CA GLN A 60 -13.92 -15.59 -0.81
C GLN A 60 -13.35 -15.50 0.61
N VAL A 61 -14.09 -14.86 1.51
CA VAL A 61 -13.77 -14.81 2.94
C VAL A 61 -14.90 -15.45 3.73
N SER A 62 -14.56 -16.34 4.67
CA SER A 62 -15.52 -16.94 5.60
C SER A 62 -15.02 -16.91 7.03
N PHE A 63 -15.94 -16.80 7.98
CA PHE A 63 -15.70 -17.00 9.41
C PHE A 63 -16.41 -18.29 9.82
N SER A 64 -15.64 -19.28 10.29
CA SER A 64 -16.13 -20.64 10.55
C SER A 64 -16.03 -20.99 12.03
N GLY A 65 -17.14 -21.47 12.61
CA GLY A 65 -17.16 -22.01 13.98
C GLY A 65 -16.62 -23.43 14.11
N ASN A 66 -16.44 -24.15 12.99
CA ASN A 66 -16.03 -25.55 12.97
C ASN A 66 -14.53 -25.73 12.62
N GLN A 67 -13.76 -24.64 12.68
CA GLN A 67 -12.35 -24.61 12.34
C GLN A 67 -11.51 -24.38 13.60
N GLU A 68 -10.49 -25.22 13.80
CA GLU A 68 -9.57 -25.13 14.94
C GLU A 68 -8.38 -24.22 14.62
N GLU A 69 -7.84 -24.27 13.40
CA GLU A 69 -6.76 -23.39 12.97
C GLU A 69 -7.25 -21.93 12.91
N GLU A 70 -6.42 -20.96 13.29
CA GLU A 70 -6.81 -19.54 13.28
C GLU A 70 -7.18 -19.06 11.85
N LYS A 71 -6.43 -19.53 10.85
CA LYS A 71 -6.56 -19.16 9.44
C LYS A 71 -6.26 -20.33 8.53
N ILE A 72 -7.10 -20.50 7.51
CA ILE A 72 -6.90 -21.44 6.41
C ILE A 72 -6.95 -20.68 5.09
N PHE A 73 -5.97 -20.93 4.22
CA PHE A 73 -5.94 -20.41 2.86
C PHE A 73 -5.98 -21.57 1.85
N LYS A 74 -6.84 -21.47 0.84
CA LYS A 74 -7.00 -22.46 -0.23
C LYS A 74 -7.16 -21.76 -1.57
N ILE A 75 -6.62 -22.37 -2.61
CA ILE A 75 -6.84 -21.97 -4.01
C ILE A 75 -7.83 -22.97 -4.60
N GLY A 76 -9.02 -22.50 -4.97
CA GLY A 76 -10.04 -23.32 -5.61
C GLY A 76 -9.67 -23.66 -7.06
N GLU A 77 -10.22 -24.74 -7.59
CA GLU A 77 -9.97 -25.23 -8.96
C GLU A 77 -10.34 -24.21 -10.05
N ASN A 78 -11.24 -23.27 -9.74
CA ASN A 78 -11.64 -22.16 -10.59
C ASN A 78 -10.77 -20.89 -10.44
N GLY A 79 -9.67 -20.96 -9.69
CA GLY A 79 -8.80 -19.80 -9.43
C GLY A 79 -9.32 -18.83 -8.38
N ILE A 80 -10.37 -19.18 -7.62
CA ILE A 80 -10.85 -18.39 -6.47
C ILE A 80 -9.91 -18.59 -5.28
N LEU A 81 -9.49 -17.49 -4.67
CA LEU A 81 -8.69 -17.46 -3.46
C LEU A 81 -9.62 -17.46 -2.24
N SER A 82 -9.61 -18.54 -1.48
CA SER A 82 -10.49 -18.73 -0.32
C SER A 82 -9.73 -18.59 0.99
N PHE A 83 -10.17 -17.67 1.84
CA PHE A 83 -9.65 -17.41 3.17
C PHE A 83 -10.72 -17.72 4.22
N SER A 84 -10.41 -18.61 5.15
CA SER A 84 -11.30 -18.98 6.25
C SER A 84 -10.66 -18.67 7.60
N TYR A 85 -11.37 -17.93 8.44
CA TYR A 85 -10.94 -17.51 9.76
C TYR A 85 -11.75 -18.23 10.84
N SER A 86 -11.10 -18.61 11.94
CA SER A 86 -11.80 -19.28 13.04
C SER A 86 -12.64 -18.29 13.85
N SER A 87 -13.96 -18.51 13.88
CA SER A 87 -14.86 -17.81 14.80
C SER A 87 -14.58 -18.21 16.26
N LYS A 88 -14.05 -19.42 16.49
CA LYS A 88 -13.67 -19.91 17.82
C LYS A 88 -12.50 -19.10 18.39
N TRP A 89 -11.45 -18.87 17.58
CA TRP A 89 -10.34 -17.99 17.94
C TRP A 89 -10.82 -16.60 18.39
N ILE A 90 -11.72 -15.97 17.64
CA ILE A 90 -12.25 -14.64 17.98
C ILE A 90 -13.05 -14.69 19.27
N LYS A 91 -13.91 -15.70 19.44
CA LYS A 91 -14.73 -15.88 20.65
C LYS A 91 -13.88 -16.05 21.91
N GLU A 92 -12.74 -16.72 21.80
CA GLU A 92 -11.83 -16.99 22.93
C GLU A 92 -10.94 -15.78 23.26
N ASN A 93 -10.79 -14.82 22.34
CA ASN A 93 -9.89 -13.67 22.47
C ASN A 93 -10.62 -12.33 22.24
N LEU A 94 -11.52 -11.97 23.16
CA LEU A 94 -12.36 -10.76 23.03
C LEU A 94 -11.73 -9.48 23.60
N ASP A 95 -10.50 -9.53 24.10
CA ASP A 95 -9.80 -8.34 24.58
C ASP A 95 -9.38 -7.43 23.43
N TYR A 96 -9.51 -6.12 23.63
CA TYR A 96 -9.29 -5.13 22.58
C TYR A 96 -7.87 -5.14 21.97
N PRO A 97 -6.79 -5.32 22.73
CA PRO A 97 -5.45 -5.50 22.17
C PRO A 97 -5.40 -6.67 21.17
N THR A 98 -5.87 -7.86 21.54
CA THR A 98 -5.84 -9.04 20.66
C THR A 98 -6.72 -8.84 19.42
N LEU A 99 -7.89 -8.22 19.57
CA LEU A 99 -8.77 -7.91 18.45
C LEU A 99 -8.14 -6.94 17.45
N LEU A 100 -7.36 -5.94 17.91
CA LEU A 100 -6.57 -5.09 17.01
C LEU A 100 -5.41 -5.86 16.35
N ASN A 101 -4.73 -6.70 17.11
CA ASN A 101 -3.60 -7.49 16.63
C ASN A 101 -4.00 -8.49 15.52
N ASN A 102 -5.27 -8.92 15.47
CA ASN A 102 -5.78 -9.72 14.36
C ASN A 102 -5.61 -9.04 12.99
N PHE A 103 -5.64 -7.70 12.90
CA PHE A 103 -5.38 -7.02 11.63
C PHE A 103 -3.95 -7.25 11.13
N ILE A 104 -2.98 -7.40 12.03
CA ILE A 104 -1.59 -7.69 11.70
C ILE A 104 -1.41 -9.19 11.49
N TYR A 105 -1.67 -10.01 12.50
CA TYR A 105 -1.28 -11.42 12.50
C TYR A 105 -2.27 -12.34 11.77
N LEU A 106 -3.57 -12.07 11.88
CA LEU A 106 -4.60 -12.91 11.24
C LEU A 106 -4.84 -12.48 9.79
N PHE A 107 -5.08 -11.19 9.57
CA PHE A 107 -5.43 -10.65 8.26
C PHE A 107 -4.22 -10.26 7.41
N GLY A 108 -3.07 -9.94 8.02
CA GLY A 108 -1.85 -9.58 7.28
C GLY A 108 -1.93 -8.19 6.68
N TYR A 109 -2.41 -7.18 7.40
CA TYR A 109 -2.51 -5.80 6.89
C TYR A 109 -1.15 -5.15 6.67
N THR A 110 -0.14 -5.60 7.41
CA THR A 110 1.25 -5.17 7.29
C THR A 110 2.19 -6.36 7.14
N ASP A 111 3.39 -6.12 6.65
CA ASP A 111 4.48 -7.09 6.76
C ASP A 111 5.21 -6.97 8.11
N MET A 112 6.30 -7.74 8.24
CA MET A 112 7.16 -7.77 9.42
C MET A 112 7.91 -6.45 9.70
N GLN A 113 7.94 -5.53 8.73
CA GLN A 113 8.50 -4.18 8.90
C GLN A 113 7.41 -3.13 9.10
N TYR A 114 6.16 -3.55 9.37
CA TYR A 114 5.00 -2.66 9.53
C TYR A 114 4.73 -1.77 8.30
N ARG A 115 5.14 -2.22 7.11
CA ARG A 115 4.76 -1.60 5.83
C ARG A 115 3.38 -2.10 5.44
N SER A 116 2.47 -1.20 5.07
CA SER A 116 1.12 -1.58 4.65
C SER A 116 1.13 -2.44 3.38
N LEU A 117 0.41 -3.57 3.40
CA LEU A 117 0.22 -4.40 2.20
C LEU A 117 -0.85 -3.84 1.25
N HIS A 118 -1.55 -2.76 1.64
CA HIS A 118 -2.61 -2.15 0.85
C HIS A 118 -2.09 -1.31 -0.30
N VAL A 119 -0.80 -0.97 -0.34
CA VAL A 119 -0.22 -0.14 -1.40
C VAL A 119 -0.04 -0.94 -2.68
N CYS A 120 -0.05 -0.26 -3.83
CA CYS A 120 0.29 -0.91 -5.09
C CYS A 120 1.82 -1.07 -5.17
N ARG A 121 2.28 -2.27 -5.52
CA ARG A 121 3.70 -2.57 -5.75
C ARG A 121 3.92 -2.91 -7.22
N GLU A 122 4.81 -2.17 -7.87
CA GLU A 122 5.14 -2.42 -9.28
C GLU A 122 5.82 -3.78 -9.48
N SER A 123 6.54 -4.27 -8.47
CA SER A 123 7.13 -5.62 -8.45
C SER A 123 6.10 -6.74 -8.59
N GLN A 124 4.83 -6.48 -8.19
CA GLN A 124 3.73 -7.44 -8.28
C GLN A 124 2.93 -7.31 -9.60
N MET A 125 3.30 -6.38 -10.47
CA MET A 125 2.63 -6.18 -11.76
C MET A 125 3.42 -6.90 -12.87
N SER A 126 2.73 -7.69 -13.68
CA SER A 126 3.31 -8.26 -14.89
C SER A 126 3.69 -7.16 -15.90
N ILE A 127 4.63 -7.45 -16.81
CA ILE A 127 5.00 -6.54 -17.92
C ILE A 127 3.76 -6.15 -18.73
N ILE A 128 2.86 -7.11 -18.95
CA ILE A 128 1.62 -6.92 -19.66
C ILE A 128 0.75 -5.88 -18.94
N GLU A 129 0.57 -6.00 -17.62
CA GLU A 129 -0.17 -4.99 -16.84
C GLU A 129 0.53 -3.64 -16.79
N LYS A 130 1.87 -3.61 -16.83
CA LYS A 130 2.65 -2.37 -16.86
C LYS A 130 2.49 -1.62 -18.19
N ASN A 131 2.49 -2.33 -19.31
CA ASN A 131 2.64 -1.74 -20.64
C ASN A 131 1.39 -1.77 -21.53
N ILE A 132 0.40 -2.62 -21.25
CA ILE A 132 -0.86 -2.66 -22.01
C ILE A 132 -1.82 -1.59 -21.53
N GLY A 133 -2.44 -0.91 -22.49
CA GLY A 133 -3.43 0.15 -22.25
C GLY A 133 -2.79 1.55 -22.27
N ILE A 134 -3.65 2.57 -22.27
CA ILE A 134 -3.21 3.96 -22.25
C ILE A 134 -3.46 4.48 -20.84
N LYS A 135 -2.38 4.88 -20.16
CA LYS A 135 -2.41 5.33 -18.78
C LYS A 135 -2.31 6.84 -18.69
N GLY A 136 -3.02 7.42 -17.72
CA GLY A 136 -2.90 8.83 -17.40
C GLY A 136 -1.53 9.14 -16.79
N LYS A 137 -0.99 10.35 -17.03
CA LYS A 137 0.29 10.77 -16.41
C LYS A 137 0.23 10.80 -14.88
N LYS A 138 -0.96 11.02 -14.33
CA LYS A 138 -1.28 11.07 -12.90
C LYS A 138 -2.20 9.91 -12.49
N GLU A 139 -2.07 8.75 -13.13
CA GLU A 139 -2.88 7.59 -12.76
C GLU A 139 -2.17 6.81 -11.64
N TYR A 140 -2.87 6.61 -10.52
CA TYR A 140 -2.37 5.72 -9.47
C TYR A 140 -2.32 4.29 -10.04
N PRO A 141 -1.18 3.59 -9.93
CA PRO A 141 -1.05 2.24 -10.45
C PRO A 141 -2.01 1.30 -9.72
N ALA A 142 -2.81 0.56 -10.48
CA ALA A 142 -3.72 -0.44 -9.96
C ALA A 142 -3.58 -1.73 -10.76
N GLY A 143 -2.68 -2.62 -10.31
CA GLY A 143 -2.53 -3.97 -10.86
C GLY A 143 -3.62 -4.94 -10.39
N ILE A 144 -3.63 -6.15 -10.94
CA ILE A 144 -4.51 -7.25 -10.53
C ILE A 144 -4.23 -7.62 -9.06
N ALA A 145 -2.96 -7.77 -8.69
CA ALA A 145 -2.55 -8.06 -7.32
C ALA A 145 -3.12 -7.03 -6.32
N PHE A 146 -2.93 -5.74 -6.60
CA PHE A 146 -3.50 -4.65 -5.78
C PHE A 146 -5.02 -4.77 -5.66
N ARG A 147 -5.74 -4.97 -6.77
CA ARG A 147 -7.22 -5.10 -6.74
C ARG A 147 -7.68 -6.30 -5.91
N LEU A 148 -6.99 -7.42 -6.02
CA LEU A 148 -7.26 -8.60 -5.19
C LEU A 148 -7.03 -8.30 -3.72
N TYR A 149 -5.89 -7.70 -3.34
CA TYR A 149 -5.64 -7.30 -1.95
C TYR A 149 -6.68 -6.33 -1.41
N GLN A 150 -7.10 -5.32 -2.18
CA GLN A 150 -8.16 -4.39 -1.77
C GLN A 150 -9.49 -5.14 -1.53
N SER A 151 -9.82 -6.11 -2.39
CA SER A 151 -11.05 -6.89 -2.28
C SER A 151 -11.01 -7.83 -1.08
N LEU A 152 -9.86 -8.45 -0.81
CA LEU A 152 -9.63 -9.28 0.37
C LEU A 152 -9.79 -8.46 1.65
N ALA A 153 -9.11 -7.31 1.73
CA ALA A 153 -9.16 -6.45 2.90
C ALA A 153 -10.58 -5.92 3.19
N GLU A 154 -11.33 -5.58 2.13
CA GLU A 154 -12.74 -5.19 2.23
C GLU A 154 -13.60 -6.32 2.81
N MET A 155 -13.47 -7.54 2.28
CA MET A 155 -14.24 -8.69 2.78
C MET A 155 -13.86 -9.07 4.21
N GLN A 156 -12.56 -8.98 4.55
CA GLN A 156 -12.05 -9.23 5.90
C GLN A 156 -12.64 -8.25 6.90
N ILE A 157 -12.59 -6.93 6.63
CA ILE A 157 -13.08 -5.94 7.61
C ILE A 157 -14.60 -6.02 7.79
N VAL A 158 -15.35 -6.22 6.70
CA VAL A 158 -16.81 -6.40 6.76
C VAL A 158 -17.16 -7.66 7.55
N GLY A 159 -16.56 -8.79 7.19
CA GLY A 159 -16.82 -10.06 7.87
C GLY A 159 -16.40 -10.02 9.34
N TYR A 160 -15.28 -9.38 9.65
CA TYR A 160 -14.81 -9.25 11.03
C TYR A 160 -15.72 -8.37 11.88
N CYS A 161 -16.21 -7.24 11.34
CA CYS A 161 -17.21 -6.41 12.04
C CYS A 161 -18.48 -7.23 12.35
N ILE A 162 -18.99 -7.99 11.37
CA ILE A 162 -20.15 -8.87 11.57
C ILE A 162 -19.87 -9.92 12.65
N GLU A 163 -18.66 -10.47 12.69
CA GLU A 163 -18.28 -11.48 13.69
C GLU A 163 -18.20 -10.89 15.11
N LEU A 164 -17.61 -9.70 15.24
CA LEU A 164 -17.52 -8.97 16.51
C LEU A 164 -18.88 -8.52 17.06
N GLU A 165 -19.79 -8.12 16.16
CA GLU A 165 -21.13 -7.68 16.53
C GLU A 165 -21.93 -8.79 17.24
N LYS A 166 -21.64 -10.07 16.99
CA LYS A 166 -22.23 -11.21 17.72
C LYS A 166 -21.93 -11.16 19.23
N PHE A 167 -20.85 -10.48 19.61
CA PHE A 167 -20.41 -10.29 20.99
C PHE A 167 -20.65 -8.86 21.49
N ASN A 168 -21.44 -8.05 20.77
CA ASN A 168 -21.70 -6.63 21.07
C ASN A 168 -20.42 -5.77 21.12
N ILE A 169 -19.41 -6.14 20.34
CA ILE A 169 -18.16 -5.39 20.16
C ILE A 169 -18.20 -4.70 18.81
N TYR A 170 -17.83 -3.42 18.78
CA TYR A 170 -17.78 -2.62 17.56
C TYR A 170 -16.37 -2.06 17.37
N LEU A 171 -15.90 -2.03 16.13
CA LEU A 171 -14.52 -1.63 15.85
C LEU A 171 -14.23 -0.17 16.26
N GLU A 172 -15.20 0.74 16.11
CA GLU A 172 -15.07 2.13 16.61
C GLU A 172 -14.91 2.20 18.14
N ASP A 173 -15.46 1.25 18.90
CA ASP A 173 -15.27 1.18 20.36
C ASP A 173 -13.81 0.83 20.70
N ILE A 174 -13.23 -0.10 19.94
CA ILE A 174 -11.83 -0.51 20.06
C ILE A 174 -10.89 0.64 19.67
N ILE A 175 -11.18 1.33 18.56
CA ILE A 175 -10.41 2.51 18.11
C ILE A 175 -10.46 3.62 19.17
N LYS A 176 -11.64 3.88 19.75
CA LYS A 176 -11.77 4.86 20.83
C LYS A 176 -10.91 4.48 22.04
N TRP A 177 -11.00 3.23 22.48
CA TRP A 177 -10.20 2.75 23.60
C TRP A 177 -8.69 2.86 23.31
N PHE A 178 -8.25 2.59 22.08
CA PHE A 178 -6.85 2.73 21.69
C PHE A 178 -6.33 4.16 21.96
N PHE A 179 -7.02 5.18 21.42
CA PHE A 179 -6.59 6.57 21.56
C PHE A 179 -6.82 7.15 22.96
N CYS A 180 -7.94 6.83 23.60
CA CYS A 180 -8.31 7.46 24.87
C CYS A 180 -7.74 6.76 26.12
N ASN A 181 -7.45 5.46 26.03
CA ASN A 181 -7.05 4.65 27.18
C ASN A 181 -5.68 3.99 26.95
N TYR A 182 -5.55 3.15 25.93
CA TYR A 182 -4.34 2.35 25.71
C TYR A 182 -3.07 3.20 25.60
N LEU A 183 -3.07 4.27 24.79
CA LEU A 183 -1.90 5.14 24.67
C LEU A 183 -1.49 5.78 26.01
N LYS A 184 -2.47 6.12 26.84
CA LYS A 184 -2.24 6.68 28.17
C LYS A 184 -1.73 5.63 29.14
N ASP A 185 -2.35 4.46 29.17
CA ASP A 185 -2.09 3.43 30.16
C ASP A 185 -0.75 2.73 29.89
N GLU A 186 -0.41 2.48 28.62
CA GLU A 186 0.84 1.79 28.23
C GLU A 186 2.02 2.74 28.03
N PHE A 187 1.81 3.92 27.45
CA PHE A 187 2.90 4.85 27.08
C PHE A 187 2.91 6.15 27.87
N ASN A 188 1.98 6.34 28.82
CA ASN A 188 1.78 7.59 29.56
C ASN A 188 1.53 8.81 28.66
N VAL A 189 0.95 8.57 27.47
CA VAL A 189 0.64 9.59 26.45
C VAL A 189 -0.78 10.11 26.69
N LYS A 190 -0.92 11.41 26.95
CA LYS A 190 -2.21 12.03 27.30
C LYS A 190 -2.64 13.05 26.24
N GLY A 191 -3.96 13.21 26.10
CA GLY A 191 -4.56 14.24 25.25
C GLY A 191 -5.16 13.72 23.93
N PHE A 192 -4.88 12.46 23.56
CA PHE A 192 -5.56 11.87 22.41
C PHE A 192 -7.05 11.66 22.68
N ASN A 193 -7.89 11.99 21.71
CA ASN A 193 -9.33 11.83 21.77
C ASN A 193 -9.89 11.40 20.42
N PHE A 194 -10.85 10.47 20.47
CA PHE A 194 -11.58 9.96 19.31
C PHE A 194 -13.08 9.90 19.60
N ASN A 195 -13.88 10.53 18.74
CA ASN A 195 -15.33 10.55 18.85
C ASN A 195 -15.97 9.55 17.89
N LYS A 196 -16.30 8.37 18.40
CA LYS A 196 -17.05 7.37 17.64
C LYS A 196 -18.47 7.85 17.26
N SER A 197 -18.99 7.28 16.19
CA SER A 197 -20.35 7.54 15.74
C SER A 197 -21.40 6.93 16.69
N SER A 198 -22.63 7.47 16.70
CA SER A 198 -23.74 6.80 17.37
C SER A 198 -24.04 5.46 16.71
N ARG A 199 -24.45 4.46 17.50
CA ARG A 199 -24.86 3.15 16.98
C ARG A 199 -26.06 3.24 16.02
N THR A 200 -26.95 4.21 16.26
CA THR A 200 -28.14 4.46 15.43
C THR A 200 -27.88 5.39 14.25
N ALA A 201 -26.65 5.90 14.09
CA ALA A 201 -26.31 6.79 12.99
C ALA A 201 -26.36 6.05 11.65
N THR A 202 -26.80 6.75 10.62
CA THR A 202 -26.77 6.28 9.24
C THR A 202 -25.32 6.12 8.76
N TYR A 203 -25.07 5.24 7.78
CA TYR A 203 -23.72 5.11 7.20
C TYR A 203 -23.19 6.43 6.62
N LEU A 204 -24.07 7.32 6.14
CA LEU A 204 -23.68 8.65 5.69
C LEU A 204 -23.08 9.48 6.83
N GLU A 205 -23.74 9.51 7.98
CA GLU A 205 -23.26 10.22 9.17
C GLU A 205 -21.97 9.58 9.71
N LYS A 206 -21.91 8.25 9.72
CA LYS A 206 -20.70 7.52 10.11
C LYS A 206 -19.51 7.88 9.22
N CYS A 207 -19.68 7.89 7.89
CA CYS A 207 -18.64 8.31 6.93
C CYS A 207 -18.14 9.73 7.19
N ARG A 208 -19.06 10.68 7.43
CA ARG A 208 -18.68 12.08 7.72
C ARG A 208 -17.90 12.18 9.03
N ASN A 209 -18.37 11.48 10.06
CA ASN A 209 -17.74 11.50 11.37
C ASN A 209 -16.33 10.90 11.32
N ILE A 210 -16.18 9.67 10.79
CA ILE A 210 -14.87 9.02 10.73
C ILE A 210 -13.88 9.76 9.82
N ALA A 211 -14.35 10.39 8.74
CA ALA A 211 -13.50 11.22 7.89
C ALA A 211 -12.92 12.42 8.67
N ALA A 212 -13.75 13.11 9.46
CA ALA A 212 -13.31 14.20 10.32
C ALA A 212 -12.39 13.72 11.45
N GLU A 213 -12.67 12.55 12.04
CA GLU A 213 -11.86 11.98 13.11
C GLU A 213 -10.49 11.48 12.61
N ILE A 214 -10.38 10.99 11.37
CA ILE A 214 -9.08 10.70 10.73
C ILE A 214 -8.21 11.96 10.73
N ASP A 215 -8.76 13.10 10.28
CA ASP A 215 -8.02 14.35 10.23
C ASP A 215 -7.65 14.84 11.64
N SER A 216 -8.59 14.73 12.58
CA SER A 216 -8.37 15.09 13.98
C SER A 216 -7.23 14.29 14.60
N ILE A 217 -7.23 12.96 14.45
CA ILE A 217 -6.20 12.08 15.01
C ILE A 217 -4.83 12.34 14.41
N LEU A 218 -4.73 12.50 13.09
CA LEU A 218 -3.45 12.80 12.44
C LEU A 218 -2.88 14.15 12.90
N LYS A 219 -3.75 15.14 13.15
CA LYS A 219 -3.35 16.45 13.68
C LYS A 219 -2.90 16.36 15.14
N GLN A 220 -3.64 15.63 15.97
CA GLN A 220 -3.26 15.33 17.35
C GLN A 220 -1.90 14.64 17.40
N PHE A 221 -1.66 13.66 16.52
CA PHE A 221 -0.38 12.98 16.43
C PHE A 221 0.75 13.92 15.97
N LYS A 222 0.51 14.77 14.98
CA LYS A 222 1.48 15.78 14.54
C LYS A 222 1.92 16.69 15.70
N PHE A 223 0.98 17.24 16.46
CA PHE A 223 1.30 18.07 17.62
C PHE A 223 2.02 17.29 18.72
N TRP A 224 1.66 16.02 18.92
CA TRP A 224 2.42 15.17 19.84
C TRP A 224 3.89 15.00 19.39
N CYS A 225 4.15 14.81 18.10
CA CYS A 225 5.51 14.72 17.56
C CYS A 225 6.29 16.04 17.72
N GLU A 226 5.64 17.18 17.52
CA GLU A 226 6.28 18.51 17.53
C GLU A 226 6.49 19.04 18.95
N ASP A 227 5.49 18.93 19.81
CA ASP A 227 5.44 19.60 21.13
C ASP A 227 5.57 18.63 22.31
N GLY A 228 5.47 17.31 22.08
CA GLY A 228 5.43 16.29 23.14
C GLY A 228 4.16 16.34 24.01
N LYS A 229 3.17 17.13 23.62
CA LYS A 229 1.86 17.27 24.27
C LYS A 229 0.81 17.63 23.22
N ILE A 230 -0.45 17.33 23.51
CA ILE A 230 -1.58 17.79 22.71
C ILE A 230 -2.23 18.97 23.43
N ASP A 231 -2.22 20.13 22.78
CA ASP A 231 -2.87 21.34 23.27
C ASP A 231 -4.24 21.53 22.59
N ASP A 232 -5.30 21.40 23.38
CA ASP A 232 -6.69 21.50 22.89
C ASP A 232 -7.04 22.89 22.33
N GLU A 233 -6.43 23.96 22.85
CA GLU A 233 -6.66 25.31 22.34
C GLU A 233 -5.97 25.50 20.98
N LEU A 234 -4.75 24.98 20.84
CA LEU A 234 -4.02 25.00 19.58
C LEU A 234 -4.74 24.18 18.49
N LEU A 235 -5.29 23.02 18.84
CA LEU A 235 -6.08 22.19 17.92
C LEU A 235 -7.27 22.94 17.32
N ARG A 236 -7.96 23.75 18.15
CA ARG A 236 -9.14 24.52 17.74
C ARG A 236 -8.80 25.73 16.87
N ILE A 237 -7.65 26.38 17.11
CA ILE A 237 -7.24 27.58 16.38
C ILE A 237 -6.54 27.23 15.07
N SER A 238 -5.85 26.10 15.00
CA SER A 238 -5.10 25.72 13.79
C SER A 238 -6.05 25.45 12.61
N THR A 239 -5.94 26.29 11.58
CA THR A 239 -6.72 26.21 10.33
C THR A 239 -5.93 25.65 9.15
N GLU A 240 -4.68 25.24 9.37
CA GLU A 240 -3.81 24.80 8.29
C GLU A 240 -4.31 23.50 7.64
N HIS A 241 -4.35 23.51 6.30
CA HIS A 241 -4.64 22.30 5.54
C HIS A 241 -3.47 21.32 5.69
N MET A 242 -3.75 20.16 6.26
CA MET A 242 -2.76 19.12 6.54
C MET A 242 -2.68 18.13 5.37
N PHE A 243 -1.48 17.93 4.82
CA PHE A 243 -1.23 16.88 3.85
C PHE A 243 -0.68 15.63 4.54
N ILE A 244 -1.02 14.45 4.03
CA ILE A 244 -0.58 13.16 4.59
C ILE A 244 0.95 13.04 4.64
N LYS A 245 1.64 13.61 3.65
CA LYS A 245 3.11 13.64 3.58
C LYS A 245 3.76 14.50 4.67
N ASP A 246 3.02 15.44 5.25
CA ASP A 246 3.53 16.39 6.24
C ASP A 246 3.33 15.89 7.68
N ILE A 247 2.81 14.67 7.87
CA ILE A 247 2.72 14.07 9.21
C ILE A 247 4.10 13.52 9.59
N PRO A 248 4.79 14.12 10.58
CA PRO A 248 6.13 13.71 10.96
C PRO A 248 6.12 12.34 11.63
N SER A 249 7.26 11.65 11.62
CA SER A 249 7.53 10.53 12.52
C SER A 249 8.23 11.05 13.77
N MET A 250 8.00 10.39 14.91
CA MET A 250 8.80 10.56 16.12
C MET A 250 10.18 9.91 16.01
N ILE A 251 10.39 9.06 15.00
CA ILE A 251 11.60 8.28 14.77
C ILE A 251 12.39 8.95 13.65
N ASP A 252 13.62 9.37 13.96
CA ASP A 252 14.49 9.91 12.94
C ASP A 252 14.99 8.82 11.98
N LYS A 253 15.12 9.16 10.70
CA LYS A 253 15.54 8.25 9.63
C LYS A 253 14.70 6.97 9.54
N LYS A 254 13.41 7.04 9.87
CA LYS A 254 12.50 5.88 9.89
C LYS A 254 12.51 5.06 8.59
N TYR A 255 12.42 5.73 7.44
CA TYR A 255 12.30 5.07 6.14
C TYR A 255 13.52 5.32 5.26
N ILE A 256 13.89 4.27 4.51
CA ILE A 256 14.91 4.28 3.48
C ILE A 256 14.23 4.14 2.13
N TYR A 257 14.57 5.04 1.20
CA TYR A 257 14.09 5.03 -0.17
C TYR A 257 15.23 4.87 -1.16
N PRO A 258 14.96 4.25 -2.32
CA PRO A 258 15.91 4.29 -3.41
C PRO A 258 16.13 5.72 -3.93
N CYS A 259 17.36 6.01 -4.34
CA CYS A 259 17.73 7.29 -4.93
C CYS A 259 18.84 7.13 -5.97
N GLY A 260 18.92 8.07 -6.91
CA GLY A 260 19.97 8.11 -7.90
C GLY A 260 19.78 7.16 -9.10
N LYS A 261 20.56 7.43 -10.16
CA LYS A 261 20.56 6.62 -11.39
C LYS A 261 21.22 5.26 -11.18
N ASP A 262 22.26 5.22 -10.32
CA ASP A 262 22.97 3.98 -10.04
C ASP A 262 22.04 2.94 -9.43
N TYR A 263 21.15 3.33 -8.50
CA TYR A 263 20.11 2.43 -8.00
C TYR A 263 19.28 1.82 -9.14
N GLN A 264 18.77 2.67 -10.04
CA GLN A 264 17.93 2.21 -11.15
C GLN A 264 18.65 1.21 -12.05
N THR A 265 19.90 1.51 -12.43
CA THR A 265 20.74 0.62 -13.24
C THR A 265 21.03 -0.68 -12.50
N ILE A 266 21.44 -0.60 -11.24
CA ILE A 266 21.72 -1.77 -10.39
C ILE A 266 20.50 -2.67 -10.29
N THR A 267 19.34 -2.14 -9.89
CA THR A 267 18.14 -2.96 -9.71
C THR A 267 17.60 -3.51 -11.01
N PHE A 268 17.74 -2.77 -12.13
CA PHE A 268 17.41 -3.30 -13.45
C PHE A 268 18.28 -4.51 -13.76
N LEU A 269 19.60 -4.42 -13.59
CA LEU A 269 20.52 -5.52 -13.87
C LEU A 269 20.26 -6.74 -12.97
N LEU A 270 20.01 -6.51 -11.68
CA LEU A 270 19.87 -7.59 -10.69
C LEU A 270 18.49 -8.25 -10.70
N PHE A 271 17.40 -7.47 -10.85
CA PHE A 271 16.03 -7.91 -10.53
C PHE A 271 15.03 -7.74 -11.67
N SER A 272 15.43 -7.21 -12.84
CA SER A 272 14.54 -7.16 -14.00
C SER A 272 14.64 -8.44 -14.83
N ASP A 273 13.49 -8.91 -15.30
CA ASP A 273 13.35 -9.95 -16.32
C ASP A 273 13.72 -9.52 -17.73
N GLN A 274 13.96 -8.22 -17.93
CA GLN A 274 14.50 -7.67 -19.17
C GLN A 274 16.02 -7.46 -19.10
N SER A 275 16.66 -7.86 -18.00
CA SER A 275 18.11 -7.76 -17.85
C SER A 275 18.81 -8.72 -18.80
N ILE A 276 19.78 -8.23 -19.57
CA ILE A 276 20.53 -9.08 -20.50
C ILE A 276 21.40 -10.13 -19.78
N ILE A 277 21.68 -9.95 -18.49
CA ILE A 277 22.60 -10.82 -17.73
C ILE A 277 21.89 -11.97 -16.99
N SER A 278 20.55 -12.04 -17.03
CA SER A 278 19.81 -13.19 -16.45
C SER A 278 19.86 -14.43 -17.34
N TYR A 279 20.17 -14.29 -18.64
CA TYR A 279 20.25 -15.38 -19.59
C TYR A 279 21.69 -15.83 -19.87
N ILE A 280 21.96 -17.10 -19.65
CA ILE A 280 23.21 -17.75 -20.02
C ILE A 280 22.89 -18.98 -20.88
N PRO A 281 23.27 -19.01 -22.18
CA PRO A 281 22.94 -20.11 -23.09
C PRO A 281 23.43 -21.50 -22.63
N ALA A 282 24.48 -21.55 -21.81
CA ALA A 282 25.08 -22.78 -21.32
C ALA A 282 24.28 -23.44 -20.18
N LEU A 283 23.28 -22.76 -19.61
CA LEU A 283 22.44 -23.29 -18.54
C LEU A 283 21.11 -23.83 -19.08
N PRO A 284 20.58 -24.91 -18.48
CA PRO A 284 19.42 -25.62 -19.00
C PRO A 284 18.09 -24.85 -18.82
N GLU A 285 18.06 -23.91 -17.87
CA GLU A 285 16.84 -23.20 -17.47
C GLU A 285 16.96 -21.69 -17.71
N ASN A 286 15.84 -21.08 -18.08
CA ASN A 286 15.71 -19.63 -18.19
C ASN A 286 15.31 -19.05 -16.82
N TYR A 287 16.08 -18.10 -16.34
CA TYR A 287 15.81 -17.41 -15.08
C TYR A 287 15.21 -16.03 -15.33
N ASN A 288 14.21 -15.68 -14.51
CA ASN A 288 13.57 -14.38 -14.61
C ASN A 288 14.48 -13.26 -14.11
N THR A 289 15.44 -13.50 -13.21
CA THR A 289 16.33 -12.43 -12.76
C THR A 289 17.76 -12.93 -12.57
N PHE A 290 18.72 -12.01 -12.63
CA PHE A 290 20.12 -12.35 -12.34
C PHE A 290 20.31 -12.77 -10.88
N ASN A 291 19.53 -12.21 -9.96
CA ASN A 291 19.52 -12.66 -8.58
C ASN A 291 19.10 -14.13 -8.45
N ASP A 292 18.04 -14.56 -9.14
CA ASP A 292 17.56 -15.94 -9.06
C ASP A 292 18.57 -16.91 -9.67
N LEU A 293 19.19 -16.52 -10.79
CA LEU A 293 20.29 -17.25 -11.42
C LEU A 293 21.45 -17.51 -10.43
N LEU A 294 21.86 -16.50 -9.66
CA LEU A 294 22.94 -16.62 -8.68
C LEU A 294 22.58 -17.42 -7.42
N ILE A 295 21.28 -17.62 -7.16
CA ILE A 295 20.81 -18.45 -6.03
C ILE A 295 20.84 -19.93 -6.42
N GLU A 296 20.41 -20.24 -7.65
CA GLU A 296 20.22 -21.62 -8.12
C GLU A 296 21.49 -22.25 -8.72
N HIS A 297 22.41 -21.43 -9.23
CA HIS A 297 23.59 -21.94 -9.94
C HIS A 297 24.90 -21.24 -9.59
N GLU A 298 25.99 -22.00 -9.71
CA GLU A 298 27.33 -21.43 -9.72
C GLU A 298 27.61 -20.79 -11.08
N VAL A 299 27.71 -19.46 -11.11
CA VAL A 299 27.92 -18.69 -12.33
C VAL A 299 29.37 -18.20 -12.39
N TYR A 300 30.02 -18.39 -13.53
CA TYR A 300 31.39 -17.97 -13.79
C TYR A 300 31.42 -16.79 -14.76
N TYR A 301 32.35 -15.85 -14.57
CA TYR A 301 32.49 -14.66 -15.42
C TYR A 301 32.64 -15.01 -16.91
N ASP A 302 33.31 -16.12 -17.20
CA ASP A 302 33.59 -16.55 -18.58
C ASP A 302 32.37 -17.19 -19.27
N MET A 303 31.25 -17.36 -18.56
CA MET A 303 29.98 -17.81 -19.14
C MET A 303 29.24 -16.69 -19.88
N PHE A 304 29.62 -15.43 -19.65
CA PHE A 304 28.99 -14.26 -20.26
C PHE A 304 29.60 -13.91 -21.61
N GLN A 305 28.74 -13.50 -22.55
CA GLN A 305 29.12 -13.02 -23.87
C GLN A 305 29.64 -11.57 -23.81
N GLU A 306 30.43 -11.14 -24.79
CA GLU A 306 31.07 -9.81 -24.81
C GLU A 306 30.11 -8.64 -24.56
N TYR A 307 28.87 -8.73 -25.06
CA TYR A 307 27.86 -7.69 -24.86
C TYR A 307 27.28 -7.65 -23.44
N GLN A 308 27.39 -8.72 -22.65
CA GLN A 308 26.95 -8.82 -21.25
C GLN A 308 28.02 -8.33 -20.27
N ILE A 309 29.30 -8.45 -20.66
CA ILE A 309 30.46 -8.13 -19.80
C ILE A 309 30.43 -6.71 -19.21
N PRO A 310 30.06 -5.64 -19.95
CA PRO A 310 29.99 -4.29 -19.37
C PRO A 310 29.04 -4.21 -18.17
N SER A 311 27.90 -4.90 -18.22
CA SER A 311 26.93 -4.94 -17.12
C SER A 311 27.49 -5.68 -15.90
N ILE A 312 28.22 -6.78 -16.11
CA ILE A 312 28.89 -7.51 -15.02
C ILE A 312 29.98 -6.66 -14.39
N ASN A 313 30.80 -5.98 -15.19
CA ASN A 313 31.85 -5.08 -14.69
C ASN A 313 31.27 -3.92 -13.88
N TYR A 314 30.15 -3.34 -14.33
CA TYR A 314 29.46 -2.30 -13.57
C TYR A 314 29.01 -2.79 -12.18
N LEU A 315 28.56 -4.04 -12.04
CA LEU A 315 28.23 -4.64 -10.74
C LEU A 315 29.47 -4.91 -9.87
N ILE A 316 30.62 -5.24 -10.46
CA ILE A 316 31.89 -5.42 -9.75
C ILE A 316 32.41 -4.07 -9.22
N GLU A 317 32.40 -3.03 -10.06
CA GLU A 317 32.83 -1.67 -9.72
C GLU A 317 32.02 -1.09 -8.55
N ASN A 318 30.71 -1.34 -8.55
CA ASN A 318 29.79 -0.95 -7.47
C ASN A 318 29.86 -1.87 -6.23
N LYS A 319 30.79 -2.83 -6.19
CA LYS A 319 30.99 -3.79 -5.09
C LYS A 319 29.69 -4.51 -4.72
N LEU A 320 28.93 -4.95 -5.72
CA LEU A 320 27.72 -5.76 -5.57
C LEU A 320 28.02 -7.25 -5.79
N ILE A 321 28.98 -7.53 -6.66
CA ILE A 321 29.54 -8.86 -6.86
C ILE A 321 31.07 -8.79 -6.84
N LYS A 322 31.71 -9.94 -6.62
CA LYS A 322 33.16 -10.12 -6.73
C LYS A 322 33.47 -11.44 -7.42
N LEU A 323 34.69 -11.56 -7.93
CA LEU A 323 35.20 -12.80 -8.50
C LEU A 323 36.08 -13.52 -7.48
N ASP A 324 35.96 -14.85 -7.39
CA ASP A 324 36.94 -15.66 -6.67
C ASP A 324 38.13 -16.07 -7.56
N GLU A 325 39.04 -16.88 -7.00
CA GLU A 325 40.23 -17.37 -7.70
C GLU A 325 39.92 -18.14 -8.99
N ARG A 326 38.72 -18.75 -9.09
CA ARG A 326 38.25 -19.49 -10.25
C ARG A 326 37.37 -18.64 -11.17
N ARG A 327 37.31 -17.33 -10.95
CA ARG A 327 36.44 -16.39 -11.68
C ARG A 327 34.95 -16.70 -11.51
N ARG A 328 34.55 -17.37 -10.43
CA ARG A 328 33.14 -17.54 -10.05
C ARG A 328 32.61 -16.24 -9.46
N ILE A 329 31.38 -15.89 -9.81
CA ILE A 329 30.67 -14.72 -9.29
C ILE A 329 30.18 -15.01 -7.87
N ILE A 330 30.58 -14.17 -6.93
CA ILE A 330 30.11 -14.19 -5.54
C ILE A 330 29.39 -12.87 -5.25
N SER A 331 28.14 -12.95 -4.80
CA SER A 331 27.34 -11.78 -4.43
C SER A 331 27.60 -11.32 -2.99
N TYR A 332 27.56 -10.00 -2.78
CA TYR A 332 27.47 -9.42 -1.44
C TYR A 332 26.03 -9.56 -0.92
N ARG A 333 25.74 -10.68 -0.25
CA ARG A 333 24.38 -11.11 0.15
C ARG A 333 23.58 -10.03 0.86
N GLU A 334 24.20 -9.27 1.75
CA GLU A 334 23.52 -8.22 2.53
C GLU A 334 23.07 -7.04 1.65
N LYS A 335 23.93 -6.58 0.72
CA LYS A 335 23.59 -5.56 -0.28
C LYS A 335 22.45 -6.04 -1.17
N PHE A 336 22.54 -7.27 -1.68
CA PHE A 336 21.50 -7.87 -2.51
C PHE A 336 20.16 -7.91 -1.79
N LYS A 337 20.15 -8.31 -0.52
CA LYS A 337 18.94 -8.36 0.30
C LYS A 337 18.29 -6.98 0.47
N ILE A 338 19.08 -5.95 0.82
CA ILE A 338 18.55 -4.58 0.98
C ILE A 338 18.03 -4.03 -0.35
N LEU A 339 18.78 -4.21 -1.44
CA LEU A 339 18.37 -3.74 -2.76
C LEU A 339 17.12 -4.47 -3.27
N LYS A 340 16.99 -5.77 -2.99
CA LYS A 340 15.79 -6.55 -3.32
C LYS A 340 14.57 -6.04 -2.55
N GLU A 341 14.72 -5.79 -1.25
CA GLU A 341 13.65 -5.21 -0.41
C GLU A 341 13.20 -3.84 -0.94
N LEU A 342 14.14 -2.95 -1.28
CA LEU A 342 13.85 -1.65 -1.89
C LEU A 342 13.19 -1.79 -3.26
N HIS A 343 13.63 -2.72 -4.09
CA HIS A 343 13.05 -2.94 -5.43
C HIS A 343 11.62 -3.48 -5.34
N GLU A 344 11.34 -4.38 -4.39
CA GLU A 344 10.03 -5.01 -4.25
C GLU A 344 9.01 -4.11 -3.57
N HIS A 345 9.44 -3.29 -2.61
CA HIS A 345 8.53 -2.52 -1.74
C HIS A 345 8.63 -0.99 -1.93
N ASN A 346 9.61 -0.49 -2.69
CA ASN A 346 9.97 0.92 -2.82
C ASN A 346 10.40 1.63 -1.52
N VAL A 347 10.35 0.94 -0.38
CA VAL A 347 10.69 1.46 0.94
C VAL A 347 11.13 0.34 1.87
N VAL A 348 12.07 0.65 2.76
CA VAL A 348 12.49 -0.21 3.86
C VAL A 348 12.50 0.57 5.16
N CYS A 349 12.12 -0.06 6.27
CA CYS A 349 12.06 0.56 7.58
C CYS A 349 13.38 0.35 8.32
N TRP A 350 14.12 1.43 8.59
CA TRP A 350 15.45 1.41 9.21
C TRP A 350 15.49 0.58 10.50
N ASN A 351 14.49 0.74 11.37
CA ASN A 351 14.46 0.11 12.69
C ASN A 351 14.43 -1.43 12.64
N TYR A 352 13.97 -2.03 11.54
CA TYR A 352 13.87 -3.49 11.38
C TYR A 352 15.06 -4.10 10.62
N ILE A 353 15.99 -3.26 10.14
CA ILE A 353 17.18 -3.67 9.38
C ILE A 353 18.48 -3.12 9.95
N LYS A 354 18.48 -2.67 11.22
CA LYS A 354 19.65 -2.10 11.92
C LYS A 354 20.89 -3.01 11.86
N GLN A 355 20.71 -4.32 11.76
CA GLN A 355 21.80 -5.30 11.61
C GLN A 355 22.65 -5.12 10.33
N TYR A 356 22.14 -4.42 9.31
CA TYR A 356 22.88 -4.13 8.08
C TYR A 356 23.38 -2.68 8.00
N ARG A 357 23.59 -2.04 9.16
CA ARG A 357 24.00 -0.62 9.27
C ARG A 357 25.18 -0.25 8.38
N ASP A 358 26.23 -1.06 8.36
CA ASP A 358 27.44 -0.76 7.59
C ASP A 358 27.15 -0.70 6.08
N VAL A 359 26.34 -1.63 5.59
CA VAL A 359 25.89 -1.67 4.19
C VAL A 359 25.04 -0.46 3.85
N ILE A 360 24.13 -0.08 4.74
CA ILE A 360 23.23 1.07 4.53
C ILE A 360 24.05 2.37 4.49
N VAL A 361 25.02 2.55 5.38
CA VAL A 361 25.92 3.71 5.38
C VAL A 361 26.75 3.76 4.10
N GLU A 362 27.20 2.61 3.57
CA GLU A 362 27.89 2.56 2.27
C GLU A 362 26.96 3.01 1.12
N LEU A 363 25.73 2.50 1.09
CA LEU A 363 24.73 2.85 0.06
C LEU A 363 24.27 4.31 0.13
N GLU A 364 24.20 4.89 1.33
CA GLU A 364 23.92 6.32 1.53
C GLU A 364 25.06 7.17 0.97
N LYS A 365 26.32 6.79 1.25
CA LYS A 365 27.51 7.48 0.73
C LYS A 365 27.64 7.39 -0.79
N SER A 366 27.20 6.29 -1.41
CA SER A 366 27.16 6.16 -2.87
C SER A 366 25.97 6.89 -3.51
N GLY A 367 25.08 7.51 -2.73
CA GLY A 367 23.91 8.20 -3.24
C GLY A 367 22.84 7.28 -3.82
N THR A 368 22.87 5.98 -3.47
CA THR A 368 21.95 4.94 -3.95
C THR A 368 20.65 4.90 -3.13
N ILE A 369 20.68 5.46 -1.92
CA ILE A 369 19.52 5.54 -1.02
C ILE A 369 19.43 6.90 -0.34
N GLN A 370 18.26 7.20 0.22
CA GLN A 370 18.00 8.39 1.03
C GLN A 370 17.05 8.08 2.18
N PHE A 371 17.15 8.82 3.28
CA PHE A 371 16.29 8.67 4.46
C PHE A 371 15.11 9.66 4.46
N SER A 372 14.05 9.32 5.20
CA SER A 372 12.94 10.22 5.53
C SER A 372 12.34 9.88 6.89
N SER A 373 11.75 10.87 7.54
CA SER A 373 11.18 10.79 8.89
C SER A 373 9.70 11.22 8.91
N SER A 374 8.85 10.53 8.15
CA SER A 374 7.40 10.75 8.09
C SER A 374 6.64 9.57 8.71
N LEU A 375 5.42 9.77 9.22
CA LEU A 375 4.62 8.68 9.82
C LEU A 375 4.38 7.56 8.79
N PHE A 376 3.89 7.97 7.61
CA PHE A 376 3.61 7.08 6.48
C PHE A 376 4.77 7.07 5.49
N SER A 377 5.04 5.92 4.90
CA SER A 377 5.98 5.79 3.80
C SER A 377 5.43 6.43 2.52
N LYS A 378 6.28 6.77 1.54
CA LYS A 378 5.83 7.34 0.25
C LYS A 378 4.76 6.46 -0.45
N PRO A 379 4.92 5.12 -0.56
CA PRO A 379 3.85 4.28 -1.12
C PRO A 379 2.53 4.36 -0.35
N GLU A 380 2.58 4.51 0.98
CA GLU A 380 1.39 4.67 1.81
C GLU A 380 0.77 6.06 1.61
N GLN A 381 1.58 7.12 1.54
CA GLN A 381 1.11 8.49 1.24
C GLN A 381 0.37 8.52 -0.10
N ASP A 382 0.94 7.90 -1.14
CA ASP A 382 0.32 7.79 -2.46
C ASP A 382 -1.03 7.05 -2.38
N TYR A 383 -1.09 5.95 -1.62
CA TYR A 383 -2.33 5.20 -1.40
C TYR A 383 -3.39 6.02 -0.66
N TYR A 384 -3.04 6.76 0.39
CA TYR A 384 -3.98 7.64 1.08
C TYR A 384 -4.47 8.77 0.18
N ASN A 385 -3.59 9.37 -0.61
CA ASN A 385 -3.97 10.40 -1.58
C ASN A 385 -4.90 9.85 -2.66
N TYR A 386 -4.63 8.64 -3.16
CA TYR A 386 -5.52 7.92 -4.09
C TYR A 386 -6.91 7.67 -3.49
N LEU A 387 -7.02 7.35 -2.19
CA LEU A 387 -8.31 7.10 -1.54
C LEU A 387 -9.08 8.40 -1.23
N PHE A 388 -8.40 9.39 -0.68
CA PHE A 388 -9.04 10.56 -0.08
C PHE A 388 -9.37 11.66 -1.07
N ASN A 389 -8.55 11.87 -2.10
CA ASN A 389 -8.68 13.02 -2.98
C ASN A 389 -8.27 12.71 -4.43
N LYS A 390 -8.37 13.72 -5.30
CA LYS A 390 -7.91 13.68 -6.70
C LYS A 390 -6.81 14.69 -7.00
N SER A 391 -6.07 15.12 -5.98
CA SER A 391 -5.05 16.17 -6.14
C SER A 391 -3.79 15.66 -6.84
N GLU A 392 -3.34 14.47 -6.44
CA GLU A 392 -2.16 13.82 -7.01
C GLU A 392 -2.53 12.81 -8.10
N PHE A 393 -3.62 12.05 -7.89
CA PHE A 393 -4.05 11.00 -8.81
C PHE A 393 -5.43 11.31 -9.42
N ASP A 394 -5.47 11.35 -10.76
CA ASP A 394 -6.67 11.67 -11.52
C ASP A 394 -7.77 10.60 -11.35
N ASN A 395 -7.34 9.34 -11.20
CA ASN A 395 -8.21 8.19 -10.95
C ASN A 395 -8.51 7.95 -9.45
N GLY A 396 -8.18 8.91 -8.57
CA GLY A 396 -8.47 8.81 -7.14
C GLY A 396 -9.95 8.59 -6.83
N LEU A 397 -10.24 7.89 -5.73
CA LEU A 397 -11.62 7.56 -5.32
C LEU A 397 -12.36 8.76 -4.73
N ASP A 398 -11.62 9.79 -4.28
CA ASP A 398 -12.14 11.05 -3.76
C ASP A 398 -13.09 10.88 -2.56
N ILE A 399 -12.93 9.80 -1.78
CA ILE A 399 -13.93 9.39 -0.78
C ILE A 399 -14.07 10.48 0.28
N ARG A 400 -12.95 10.95 0.86
CA ARG A 400 -12.95 12.00 1.90
C ARG A 400 -13.56 13.31 1.39
N ASN A 401 -13.14 13.79 0.21
CA ASN A 401 -13.66 15.03 -0.36
C ASN A 401 -15.16 14.96 -0.66
N ARG A 402 -15.67 13.82 -1.14
CA ARG A 402 -17.11 13.64 -1.39
C ARG A 402 -17.94 13.84 -0.12
N TYR A 403 -17.55 13.22 0.99
CA TYR A 403 -18.28 13.34 2.26
C TYR A 403 -18.07 14.69 2.95
N SER A 404 -16.90 15.31 2.77
CA SER A 404 -16.57 16.63 3.33
C SER A 404 -17.28 17.77 2.59
N HIS A 405 -17.44 17.67 1.27
CA HIS A 405 -18.04 18.72 0.43
C HIS A 405 -19.49 18.46 0.01
N GLY A 406 -20.12 17.38 0.50
CA GLY A 406 -21.56 17.17 0.31
C GLY A 406 -21.98 16.70 -1.10
N THR A 407 -21.04 16.25 -1.94
CA THR A 407 -21.31 15.82 -3.33
C THR A 407 -21.70 14.35 -3.46
N GLN A 408 -21.82 13.62 -2.35
CA GLN A 408 -22.18 12.21 -2.33
C GLN A 408 -23.66 11.97 -2.72
N ARG A 409 -23.90 10.90 -3.49
CA ARG A 409 -25.27 10.42 -3.76
C ARG A 409 -25.82 9.73 -2.51
N VAL A 410 -27.11 9.88 -2.25
CA VAL A 410 -27.83 9.12 -1.20
C VAL A 410 -28.03 7.68 -1.67
N ASN A 411 -26.96 6.89 -1.70
CA ASN A 411 -27.01 5.44 -1.91
C ASN A 411 -26.43 4.76 -0.66
N GLU A 412 -27.31 4.14 0.13
CA GLU A 412 -26.94 3.53 1.40
C GLU A 412 -25.92 2.40 1.27
N ASN A 413 -25.99 1.60 0.20
CA ASN A 413 -25.02 0.53 -0.06
C ASN A 413 -23.63 1.11 -0.36
N GLN A 414 -23.55 2.20 -1.12
CA GLN A 414 -22.28 2.87 -1.38
C GLN A 414 -21.72 3.49 -0.10
N ASN A 415 -22.56 4.16 0.69
CA ASN A 415 -22.14 4.73 1.96
C ASN A 415 -21.64 3.65 2.93
N LYS A 416 -22.27 2.47 2.94
CA LYS A 416 -21.82 1.33 3.74
C LYS A 416 -20.43 0.85 3.30
N GLN A 417 -20.19 0.69 2.01
CA GLN A 417 -18.86 0.32 1.49
C GLN A 417 -17.80 1.36 1.84
N ASP A 418 -18.10 2.65 1.60
CA ASP A 418 -17.17 3.74 1.90
C ASP A 418 -16.85 3.81 3.42
N TYR A 419 -17.82 3.50 4.29
CA TYR A 419 -17.60 3.43 5.74
C TYR A 419 -16.58 2.35 6.12
N TYR A 420 -16.65 1.17 5.53
CA TYR A 420 -15.67 0.11 5.79
C TYR A 420 -14.29 0.45 5.24
N ILE A 421 -14.20 1.16 4.12
CA ILE A 421 -12.94 1.72 3.62
C ILE A 421 -12.36 2.70 4.65
N PHE A 422 -13.17 3.61 5.21
CA PHE A 422 -12.70 4.53 6.26
C PHE A 422 -12.27 3.81 7.54
N LEU A 423 -13.02 2.80 7.99
CA LEU A 423 -12.63 2.00 9.15
C LEU A 423 -11.28 1.32 8.91
N ARG A 424 -11.08 0.74 7.73
CA ARG A 424 -9.81 0.10 7.34
C ARG A 424 -8.65 1.09 7.40
N ILE A 425 -8.84 2.29 6.87
CA ILE A 425 -7.86 3.36 6.93
C ILE A 425 -7.56 3.74 8.39
N MET A 426 -8.57 3.95 9.22
CA MET A 426 -8.37 4.27 10.63
C MET A 426 -7.59 3.16 11.36
N ILE A 427 -7.85 1.89 11.06
CA ILE A 427 -7.07 0.77 11.61
C ILE A 427 -5.61 0.81 11.14
N LEU A 428 -5.34 1.11 9.88
CA LEU A 428 -3.96 1.30 9.40
C LEU A 428 -3.28 2.46 10.14
N ILE A 429 -3.98 3.57 10.39
CA ILE A 429 -3.47 4.71 11.17
C ILE A 429 -3.16 4.27 12.61
N VAL A 430 -4.06 3.53 13.26
CA VAL A 430 -3.84 2.96 14.61
C VAL A 430 -2.57 2.12 14.63
N ILE A 431 -2.38 1.21 13.66
CA ILE A 431 -1.19 0.37 13.57
C ILE A 431 0.07 1.23 13.42
N LYS A 432 0.08 2.24 12.54
CA LYS A 432 1.24 3.11 12.32
C LYS A 432 1.57 3.99 13.53
N ILE A 433 0.57 4.54 14.21
CA ILE A 433 0.78 5.33 15.44
C ILE A 433 1.29 4.42 16.57
N ASN A 434 0.73 3.22 16.72
CA ASN A 434 1.19 2.27 17.72
C ASN A 434 2.66 1.88 17.50
N GLU A 435 3.03 1.57 16.26
CA GLU A 435 4.42 1.26 15.88
C GLU A 435 5.40 2.36 16.35
N GLU A 436 5.03 3.63 16.17
CA GLU A 436 5.87 4.77 16.59
C GLU A 436 6.12 4.78 18.10
N PHE A 437 5.07 4.58 18.89
CA PHE A 437 5.19 4.52 20.35
C PHE A 437 5.97 3.30 20.82
N CYS A 438 5.72 2.12 20.24
CA CYS A 438 6.47 0.91 20.54
C CYS A 438 7.97 1.08 20.25
N LEU A 439 8.33 1.56 19.06
CA LEU A 439 9.73 1.72 18.67
C LEU A 439 10.44 2.78 19.54
N LYS A 440 9.79 3.90 19.82
CA LYS A 440 10.36 4.94 20.69
C LYS A 440 10.52 4.46 22.13
N HIS A 441 9.59 3.65 22.64
CA HIS A 441 9.69 3.07 23.98
C HIS A 441 10.84 2.07 24.09
N SER A 442 11.02 1.22 23.08
CA SER A 442 12.16 0.28 23.03
C SER A 442 13.51 0.99 22.99
N GLU A 443 13.64 2.11 22.28
CA GLU A 443 14.88 2.91 22.23
C GLU A 443 15.21 3.63 23.54
N VAL A 444 14.26 3.78 24.47
CA VAL A 444 14.49 4.37 25.80
C VAL A 444 14.99 3.32 26.80
N ILE A 445 14.77 2.03 26.52
CA ILE A 445 15.14 0.92 27.40
C ILE A 445 16.51 0.33 27.03
N GLU A 446 16.94 0.44 25.77
CA GLU A 446 18.30 0.15 25.29
C GLU A 446 19.28 1.29 25.60
#